data_AF-A0A3E0PB40-F1
#
_entry.id   AF-A0A3E0PB40-F1
#
_cell.length_a   1.000
_cell.length_b   1.000
_cell.length_c   1.000
_cell.angle_alpha   90.00
_cell.angle_beta   90.00
_cell.angle_gamma   90.00
#
_symmetry.space_group_name_H-M   'P 1'
#
loop_
_entity.id
_entity.type
_entity.pdbx_description
1 polymer ?
#
loop_
_entity_poly.entity_id
_entity_poly.type
_entity_poly.pdbx_seq_one_letter_code
_entity_poly.pdbx_strand_id
1 'polypeptide(L)'
;MYRAVRRTRAKKILEIGLASTDRTLRMIRLASSYAEPAEVQYAAIDLFESRPSTSAQQISLKQAHRLLKQTPAKAQLIPGDASSALQRAANALPNIDLLLISSDHDEAAMQNAWFYVPRMLHARSVVYWETVDAETGESTFRLLTLGEIQTRATAGRRRRAA
;
A
#
# COMPACT_ATOMS: atom_id res chain seq x y z
N MET A 1 -2.53 12.64 -3.02
CA MET A 1 -2.85 11.66 -1.95
C MET A 1 -3.77 12.22 -0.84
N TYR A 2 -3.34 13.19 0.00
CA TYR A 2 -4.13 13.62 1.19
C TYR A 2 -5.57 14.10 0.90
N ARG A 3 -5.79 14.76 -0.26
CA ARG A 3 -7.15 15.13 -0.70
C ARG A 3 -8.04 13.91 -0.94
N ALA A 4 -7.48 12.79 -1.39
CA ALA A 4 -8.22 11.57 -1.60
C ALA A 4 -8.57 10.87 -0.29
N VAL A 5 -7.62 10.78 0.67
CA VAL A 5 -7.90 10.29 2.04
C VAL A 5 -9.12 11.02 2.63
N ARG A 6 -9.15 12.34 2.49
CA ARG A 6 -10.28 13.18 2.94
C ARG A 6 -11.57 12.92 2.17
N ARG A 7 -11.51 12.71 0.85
CA ARG A 7 -12.70 12.46 0.00
C ARG A 7 -13.29 11.07 0.23
N THR A 8 -12.46 10.05 0.40
CA THR A 8 -12.90 8.68 0.63
C THR A 8 -13.30 8.45 2.08
N ARG A 9 -12.85 9.30 3.01
CA ARG A 9 -12.91 9.04 4.45
C ARG A 9 -12.38 7.63 4.76
N ALA A 10 -11.23 7.31 4.16
CA ALA A 10 -10.66 5.97 4.18
C ALA A 10 -10.54 5.44 5.62
N LYS A 11 -11.12 4.26 5.87
CA LYS A 11 -11.00 3.55 7.13
C LYS A 11 -10.06 2.36 7.00
N LYS A 12 -10.04 1.69 5.85
CA LYS A 12 -9.14 0.57 5.56
C LYS A 12 -8.08 0.98 4.56
N ILE A 13 -6.84 1.08 5.03
CA ILE A 13 -5.71 1.55 4.25
C ILE A 13 -4.69 0.40 4.13
N LEU A 14 -4.28 0.11 2.90
CA LEU A 14 -3.18 -0.80 2.62
C LEU A 14 -2.04 -0.03 1.97
N GLU A 15 -0.82 -0.23 2.46
CA GLU A 15 0.40 0.31 1.87
C GLU A 15 1.33 -0.84 1.46
N ILE A 16 1.86 -0.77 0.24
CA ILE A 16 2.85 -1.71 -0.29
C ILE A 16 4.14 -0.94 -0.51
N GLY A 17 5.17 -1.29 0.26
CA GLY A 17 6.40 -0.53 0.39
C GLY A 17 6.22 0.63 1.37
N LEU A 18 6.72 0.47 2.60
CA LEU A 18 6.72 1.50 3.63
C LEU A 18 7.90 2.47 3.39
N ALA A 19 7.79 3.28 2.33
CA ALA A 19 8.88 4.16 1.90
C ALA A 19 9.00 5.45 2.73
N SER A 20 7.98 5.88 3.47
CA SER A 20 8.07 7.06 4.32
C SER A 20 7.23 6.93 5.58
N THR A 21 7.91 6.90 6.72
CA THR A 21 7.29 6.80 8.04
C THR A 21 6.49 8.05 8.40
N ASP A 22 6.99 9.25 8.08
CA ASP A 22 6.27 10.51 8.31
C ASP A 22 4.99 10.56 7.46
N ARG A 23 5.08 10.25 6.15
CA ARG A 23 3.91 10.18 5.26
C ARG A 23 2.85 9.22 5.82
N THR A 24 3.29 8.03 6.23
CA THR A 24 2.43 7.00 6.83
C THR A 24 1.70 7.54 8.06
N LEU A 25 2.42 8.11 9.02
CA LEU A 25 1.83 8.66 10.25
C LEU A 25 0.84 9.79 9.96
N ARG A 26 1.19 10.72 9.07
CA ARG A 26 0.30 11.82 8.68
C ARG A 26 -0.96 11.30 8.01
N MET A 27 -0.83 10.31 7.13
CA MET A 27 -1.98 9.69 6.47
C MET A 27 -2.91 9.02 7.47
N ILE A 28 -2.37 8.20 8.37
CA ILE A 28 -3.17 7.50 9.38
C ILE A 28 -3.87 8.51 10.30
N ARG A 29 -3.15 9.51 10.82
CA ARG A 29 -3.73 10.56 11.66
C ARG A 29 -4.84 11.33 10.95
N LEU A 30 -4.65 11.65 9.66
CA LEU A 30 -5.67 12.30 8.86
C LEU A 30 -6.91 11.42 8.70
N ALA A 31 -6.74 10.12 8.41
CA ALA A 31 -7.85 9.17 8.35
C ALA A 31 -8.60 9.09 9.69
N SER A 32 -7.87 9.01 10.80
CA SER A 32 -8.43 8.99 12.16
C SER A 32 -9.11 10.29 12.57
N SER A 33 -8.95 11.40 11.83
CA SER A 33 -9.69 12.64 12.08
C SER A 33 -11.12 12.61 11.50
N TYR A 34 -11.44 11.63 10.64
CA TYR A 34 -12.73 11.51 9.96
C TYR A 34 -13.53 10.27 10.37
N ALA A 35 -12.98 9.45 11.24
CA ALA A 35 -13.58 8.21 11.74
C ALA A 35 -13.29 8.09 13.24
N GLU A 36 -14.07 7.28 13.95
CA GLU A 36 -13.72 6.95 15.32
C GLU A 36 -12.33 6.29 15.34
N PRO A 37 -11.43 6.62 16.30
CA PRO A 37 -10.03 6.22 16.26
C PRO A 37 -9.81 4.69 16.10
N ALA A 38 -10.71 3.87 16.65
CA ALA A 38 -10.67 2.41 16.59
C ALA A 38 -11.22 1.78 15.28
N GLU A 39 -11.79 2.58 14.38
CA GLU A 39 -12.31 2.09 13.10
C GLU A 39 -11.25 2.08 11.99
N VAL A 40 -10.15 2.83 12.15
CA VAL A 40 -9.09 2.89 11.15
C VAL A 40 -8.23 1.63 11.23
N GLN A 41 -8.21 0.87 10.15
CA GLN A 41 -7.38 -0.32 9.96
C GLN A 41 -6.30 0.01 8.95
N TYR A 42 -5.05 -0.21 9.34
CA TYR A 42 -3.90 0.02 8.50
C TYR A 42 -3.13 -1.29 8.32
N ALA A 43 -2.82 -1.66 7.09
CA ALA A 43 -1.94 -2.77 6.77
C ALA A 43 -0.75 -2.26 5.96
N ALA A 44 0.45 -2.74 6.27
CA ALA A 44 1.63 -2.51 5.44
C ALA A 44 2.28 -3.82 5.02
N ILE A 45 2.62 -3.92 3.75
CA ILE A 45 3.44 -4.97 3.18
C ILE A 45 4.81 -4.39 2.89
N ASP A 46 5.86 -5.02 3.42
CA ASP A 46 7.23 -4.57 3.26
C ASP A 46 8.20 -5.73 3.45
N LEU A 47 9.40 -5.61 2.88
CA LEU A 47 10.50 -6.55 3.10
C LEU A 47 11.15 -6.39 4.49
N PHE A 48 11.05 -5.21 5.12
CA PHE A 48 11.66 -4.87 6.40
C PHE A 48 13.14 -5.26 6.48
N GLU A 49 13.50 -6.22 7.34
CA GLU A 49 14.87 -6.73 7.48
C GLU A 49 15.42 -7.39 6.20
N SER A 50 14.53 -7.78 5.28
CA SER A 50 14.90 -8.37 3.98
C SER A 50 15.11 -7.32 2.88
N ARG A 51 14.98 -6.03 3.18
CA ARG A 51 15.31 -4.97 2.20
C ARG A 51 16.81 -5.04 1.87
N PRO A 52 17.20 -4.89 0.59
CA PRO A 52 18.60 -4.70 0.23
C PRO A 52 19.19 -3.53 1.01
N SER A 53 20.43 -3.63 1.48
CA SER A 53 21.12 -2.57 2.22
C SER A 53 21.28 -1.28 1.42
N THR A 54 21.19 -1.37 0.09
CA THR A 54 21.21 -0.26 -0.87
C THR A 54 19.86 0.47 -0.97
N SER A 55 18.80 -0.01 -0.32
CA SER A 55 17.50 0.66 -0.34
C SER A 55 17.60 2.00 0.38
N ALA A 56 17.08 3.06 -0.24
CA ALA A 56 17.11 4.42 0.30
C ALA A 56 16.46 4.54 1.69
N GLN A 57 15.45 3.72 1.96
CA GLN A 57 14.75 3.68 3.24
C GLN A 57 14.97 2.31 3.90
N GLN A 58 15.45 2.32 5.14
CA GLN A 58 15.58 1.12 5.97
C GLN A 58 14.67 1.26 7.19
N ILE A 59 13.81 0.27 7.40
CA ILE A 59 13.00 0.20 8.62
C ILE A 59 12.79 -1.25 9.00
N SER A 60 13.16 -1.59 10.24
CA SER A 60 12.85 -2.91 10.80
C SER A 60 11.37 -3.04 11.11
N LEU A 61 10.87 -4.27 11.11
CA LEU A 61 9.52 -4.62 11.54
C LEU A 61 9.24 -4.08 12.94
N LYS A 62 10.23 -4.18 13.84
CA LYS A 62 10.16 -3.66 15.21
C LYS A 62 9.99 -2.14 15.25
N GLN A 63 10.74 -1.40 14.44
CA GLN A 63 10.63 0.06 14.35
C GLN A 63 9.28 0.48 13.76
N ALA A 64 8.86 -0.15 12.66
CA ALA A 64 7.56 0.10 12.04
C ALA A 64 6.42 -0.14 13.04
N HIS A 65 6.48 -1.24 13.80
CA HIS A 65 5.47 -1.55 14.81
C HIS A 65 5.45 -0.53 15.96
N ARG A 66 6.62 -0.12 16.47
CA ARG A 66 6.72 0.93 17.51
C ARG A 66 6.15 2.26 17.04
N LEU A 67 6.38 2.60 15.77
CA LEU A 67 5.91 3.84 15.16
C LEU A 67 4.39 3.84 15.00
N LEU A 68 3.82 2.76 14.47
CA LEU A 68 2.37 2.65 14.26
C LEU A 68 1.57 2.57 15.57
N LYS A 69 2.17 2.04 16.64
CA LYS A 69 1.60 2.08 18.00
C LYS A 69 1.36 3.50 18.54
N GLN A 70 1.98 4.52 17.96
CA GLN A 70 1.74 5.93 18.32
C GLN A 70 0.51 6.51 17.63
N THR A 71 -0.19 5.71 16.84
CA THR A 71 -1.44 6.08 16.16
C THR A 71 -2.59 5.28 16.77
N PRO A 72 -3.83 5.80 16.69
CA PRO A 72 -4.98 5.05 17.20
C PRO A 72 -5.43 3.91 16.29
N ALA A 73 -4.86 3.79 15.08
CA ALA A 73 -5.29 2.79 14.11
C ALA A 73 -4.88 1.37 14.52
N LYS A 74 -5.71 0.39 14.15
CA LYS A 74 -5.37 -1.02 14.23
C LYS A 74 -4.40 -1.36 13.09
N ALA A 75 -3.12 -1.44 13.42
CA ALA A 75 -2.05 -1.71 12.45
C ALA A 75 -1.74 -3.21 12.33
N GLN A 76 -1.54 -3.67 11.10
CA GLN A 76 -1.01 -4.98 10.74
C GLN A 76 0.22 -4.80 9.85
N LEU A 77 1.31 -5.48 10.17
CA LEU A 77 2.52 -5.50 9.35
C LEU A 77 2.70 -6.89 8.76
N ILE A 78 2.96 -6.97 7.47
CA ILE A 78 3.04 -8.22 6.70
C ILE A 78 4.42 -8.27 6.01
N PRO A 79 5.39 -8.98 6.59
CA PRO A 79 6.70 -9.15 5.98
C PRO A 79 6.63 -9.95 4.68
N GLY A 80 7.32 -9.48 3.65
CA GLY A 80 7.49 -10.16 2.35
C GLY A 80 7.38 -9.22 1.16
N ASP A 81 7.75 -9.73 -0.01
CA ASP A 81 7.49 -9.02 -1.27
C ASP A 81 5.99 -8.92 -1.54
N ALA A 82 5.60 -7.96 -2.39
CA ALA A 82 4.19 -7.67 -2.69
C ALA A 82 3.41 -8.92 -3.16
N SER A 83 4.02 -9.78 -3.97
CA SER A 83 3.34 -10.96 -4.51
C SER A 83 3.11 -12.02 -3.44
N SER A 84 4.15 -12.43 -2.71
CA SER A 84 4.03 -13.48 -1.69
C SER A 84 3.19 -13.03 -0.49
N ALA A 85 3.30 -11.77 -0.09
CA ALA A 85 2.53 -11.20 1.00
C ALA A 85 1.04 -11.11 0.63
N LEU A 86 0.69 -10.57 -0.55
CA LEU A 86 -0.70 -10.51 -0.99
C LEU A 86 -1.29 -11.90 -1.24
N GLN A 87 -0.49 -12.87 -1.69
CA GLN A 87 -0.96 -14.25 -1.81
C GLN A 87 -1.50 -14.81 -0.51
N ARG A 88 -0.82 -14.53 0.61
CA ARG A 88 -1.22 -15.01 1.94
C ARG A 88 -2.29 -14.14 2.59
N ALA A 89 -2.24 -12.83 2.38
CA ALA A 89 -3.02 -11.87 3.17
C ALA A 89 -4.25 -11.30 2.46
N ALA A 90 -4.34 -11.33 1.13
CA ALA A 90 -5.39 -10.61 0.41
C ALA A 90 -6.82 -11.03 0.80
N ASN A 91 -7.04 -12.29 1.20
CA ASN A 91 -8.36 -12.74 1.67
C ASN A 91 -8.73 -12.18 3.05
N ALA A 92 -7.74 -11.81 3.87
CA ALA A 92 -7.92 -11.15 5.15
C ALA A 92 -7.97 -9.61 5.03
N LEU A 93 -7.76 -9.06 3.82
CA LEU A 93 -7.76 -7.63 3.52
C LEU A 93 -8.92 -7.22 2.58
N PRO A 94 -10.20 -7.53 2.88
CA PRO A 94 -11.31 -7.13 2.03
C PRO A 94 -11.72 -5.67 2.27
N ASN A 95 -12.27 -5.05 1.22
CA ASN A 95 -12.84 -3.70 1.21
C ASN A 95 -11.83 -2.60 1.57
N ILE A 96 -10.65 -2.64 0.95
CA ILE A 96 -9.64 -1.59 1.08
C ILE A 96 -10.17 -0.29 0.45
N ASP A 97 -10.28 0.77 1.25
CA ASP A 97 -10.70 2.10 0.78
C ASP A 97 -9.57 2.81 0.02
N LEU A 98 -8.34 2.61 0.49
CA LEU A 98 -7.14 3.24 -0.05
C LEU A 98 -5.99 2.24 -0.13
N LEU A 99 -5.47 2.03 -1.34
CA LEU A 99 -4.22 1.31 -1.58
C LEU A 99 -3.14 2.29 -2.02
N LEU A 100 -2.01 2.29 -1.34
CA LEU A 100 -0.80 3.00 -1.75
C LEU A 100 0.28 1.99 -2.15
N ILE A 101 0.94 2.26 -3.28
CA ILE A 101 2.10 1.51 -3.75
C ILE A 101 3.25 2.49 -3.83
N SER A 102 4.34 2.25 -3.10
CA SER A 102 5.50 3.13 -3.09
C SER A 102 6.39 2.94 -4.32
N SER A 103 7.27 3.91 -4.54
CA SER A 103 8.07 4.04 -5.77
C SER A 103 9.20 3.03 -5.89
N ASP A 104 9.51 2.32 -4.81
CA ASP A 104 10.45 1.20 -4.77
C ASP A 104 9.89 -0.06 -5.44
N HIS A 105 8.62 -0.03 -5.85
CA HIS A 105 7.99 -1.07 -6.63
C HIS A 105 7.85 -0.64 -8.09
N ASP A 106 8.59 -1.32 -8.98
CA ASP A 106 8.38 -1.23 -10.42
C ASP A 106 7.26 -2.18 -10.89
N GLU A 107 6.94 -2.12 -12.19
CA GLU A 107 5.89 -2.96 -12.77
C GLU A 107 6.25 -4.47 -12.70
N ALA A 108 7.54 -4.82 -12.69
CA ALA A 108 7.99 -6.20 -12.56
C ALA A 108 7.73 -6.74 -11.13
N ALA A 109 8.05 -5.96 -10.10
CA ALA A 109 7.81 -6.30 -8.70
C ALA A 109 6.31 -6.47 -8.39
N MET A 110 5.45 -5.68 -9.04
CA MET A 110 4.00 -5.74 -8.85
C MET A 110 3.27 -6.72 -9.76
N GLN A 111 3.93 -7.24 -10.80
CA GLN A 111 3.30 -8.03 -11.86
C GLN A 111 2.41 -9.17 -11.33
N ASN A 112 2.93 -9.94 -10.37
CA ASN A 112 2.22 -11.06 -9.77
C ASN A 112 1.24 -10.64 -8.66
N ALA A 113 1.52 -9.51 -8.00
CA ALA A 113 0.67 -8.91 -6.98
C ALA A 113 -0.67 -8.41 -7.55
N TRP A 114 -0.68 -7.90 -8.79
CA TRP A 114 -1.88 -7.39 -9.45
C TRP A 114 -3.03 -8.38 -9.52
N PHE A 115 -2.74 -9.68 -9.60
CA PHE A 115 -3.77 -10.72 -9.56
C PHE A 115 -4.61 -10.67 -8.26
N TYR A 116 -4.00 -10.26 -7.15
CA TYR A 116 -4.63 -10.23 -5.82
C TYR A 116 -5.35 -8.92 -5.54
N VAL A 117 -4.96 -7.82 -6.20
CA VAL A 117 -5.51 -6.49 -5.91
C VAL A 117 -7.02 -6.37 -6.13
N PRO A 118 -7.62 -6.76 -7.28
CA PRO A 118 -9.03 -6.50 -7.56
C PRO A 118 -10.00 -7.00 -6.50
N ARG A 119 -9.74 -8.15 -5.86
CA ARG A 119 -10.67 -8.74 -4.87
C ARG A 119 -10.63 -8.04 -3.51
N MET A 120 -9.58 -7.28 -3.24
CA MET A 120 -9.46 -6.49 -2.01
C MET A 120 -10.21 -5.16 -2.13
N LEU A 121 -10.45 -4.70 -3.37
CA LEU A 121 -11.06 -3.41 -3.67
C LEU A 121 -12.58 -3.52 -3.77
N HIS A 122 -13.25 -2.39 -3.58
CA HIS A 122 -14.66 -2.15 -3.84
C HIS A 122 -14.81 -0.97 -4.82
N ALA A 123 -16.04 -0.67 -5.24
CA ALA A 123 -16.32 0.32 -6.29
C ALA A 123 -15.83 1.76 -5.98
N ARG A 124 -15.58 2.09 -4.70
CA ARG A 124 -15.11 3.40 -4.25
C ARG A 124 -13.65 3.40 -3.80
N SER A 125 -12.96 2.26 -3.92
CA SER A 125 -11.55 2.17 -3.59
C SER A 125 -10.73 3.11 -4.45
N VAL A 126 -9.72 3.69 -3.83
CA VAL A 126 -8.75 4.54 -4.51
C VAL A 126 -7.39 3.88 -4.43
N VAL A 127 -6.70 3.81 -5.57
CA VAL A 127 -5.36 3.23 -5.64
C VAL A 127 -4.40 4.28 -6.16
N TYR A 128 -3.34 4.54 -5.41
CA TYR A 128 -2.25 5.40 -5.86
C TYR A 128 -0.96 4.61 -6.01
N TRP A 129 -0.22 4.94 -7.06
CA TRP A 129 1.15 4.51 -7.24
C TRP A 129 2.05 5.74 -7.17
N GLU A 130 3.01 5.69 -6.26
CA GLU A 130 4.09 6.65 -6.13
C GLU A 130 5.10 6.48 -7.26
N THR A 131 5.46 7.58 -7.90
CA THR A 131 6.50 7.67 -8.92
C THR A 131 7.45 8.77 -8.53
N VAL A 132 8.74 8.50 -8.59
CA VAL A 132 9.78 9.50 -8.34
C VAL A 132 10.26 10.01 -9.69
N ASP A 133 10.24 11.33 -9.86
CA ASP A 133 10.79 11.97 -11.02
C ASP A 133 12.32 11.85 -11.01
N ALA A 134 12.90 11.37 -12.12
CA ALA A 134 14.33 11.06 -12.18
C ALA A 134 15.23 12.31 -12.20
N GLU A 135 14.69 13.47 -12.64
CA GLU A 135 15.45 14.71 -12.79
C GLU A 135 15.41 15.55 -11.51
N THR A 136 14.23 15.62 -10.89
CA THR A 136 13.98 16.47 -9.72
C THR A 136 14.05 15.70 -8.40
N GLY A 137 13.93 14.37 -8.44
CA GLY A 137 13.80 13.54 -7.24
C GLY A 137 12.46 13.70 -6.52
N GLU A 138 11.51 14.46 -7.09
CA GLU A 138 10.21 14.69 -6.47
C GLU A 138 9.32 13.46 -6.58
N SER A 139 8.71 13.08 -5.46
CA SER A 139 7.70 12.02 -5.42
C SER A 139 6.32 12.57 -5.78
N THR A 140 5.67 11.93 -6.75
CA THR A 140 4.29 12.20 -7.17
C THR A 140 3.44 10.94 -7.07
N PHE A 141 2.14 11.09 -6.82
CA PHE A 141 1.22 9.96 -6.72
C PHE A 141 0.25 9.97 -7.90
N ARG A 142 0.35 8.95 -8.75
CA ARG A 142 -0.58 8.71 -9.87
C ARG A 142 -1.77 7.88 -9.40
N LEU A 143 -2.98 8.37 -9.69
CA LEU A 143 -4.21 7.62 -9.46
C LEU A 143 -4.34 6.50 -10.50
N LEU A 144 -4.61 5.27 -10.05
CA LEU A 144 -4.96 4.15 -10.92
C LEU A 144 -6.47 3.95 -10.92
N THR A 145 -7.05 3.82 -12.11
CA THR A 145 -8.45 3.48 -12.29
C THR A 145 -8.70 1.99 -12.06
N LEU A 146 -9.94 1.62 -11.73
CA LEU A 146 -10.32 0.20 -11.60
C LEU A 146 -10.11 -0.58 -12.91
N GLY A 147 -10.35 0.05 -14.06
CA GLY A 147 -10.09 -0.56 -15.38
C GLY A 147 -8.62 -0.86 -15.60
N GLU A 148 -7.74 0.11 -15.30
CA GLU A 148 -6.28 -0.09 -15.34
C GLU A 148 -5.80 -1.23 -14.43
N ILE A 149 -6.38 -1.35 -13.24
CA ILE A 149 -6.06 -2.43 -12.28
C ILE A 149 -6.52 -3.79 -12.84
N GLN A 150 -7.71 -3.86 -13.45
CA GLN A 150 -8.22 -5.08 -14.07
C GLN A 150 -7.35 -5.52 -15.27
N THR A 151 -6.90 -4.58 -16.10
CA THR A 151 -5.97 -4.86 -17.20
C THR A 151 -4.65 -5.45 -16.68
N ARG A 152 -4.07 -4.89 -15.62
CA ARG A 152 -2.84 -5.43 -15.01
C ARG A 152 -3.05 -6.82 -14.40
N ALA A 153 -4.18 -7.02 -13.71
CA ALA A 153 -4.52 -8.32 -13.12
C ALA A 153 -4.71 -9.43 -14.17
N THR A 154 -5.30 -9.11 -15.31
CA THR A 154 -5.50 -10.06 -16.41
C THR A 154 -4.22 -10.33 -17.20
N ALA A 155 -3.37 -9.33 -17.41
CA ALA A 155 -2.04 -9.52 -17.98
C ALA A 155 -1.18 -10.47 -17.13
N GLY A 156 -1.25 -10.36 -15.80
CA GLY A 156 -0.59 -11.29 -14.88
C GLY A 156 -1.09 -12.73 -14.97
N ARG A 157 -2.40 -12.96 -15.23
CA ARG A 157 -2.96 -14.32 -15.42
C ARG A 157 -2.38 -15.03 -16.64
N ARG A 158 -2.29 -14.34 -17.79
CA ARG A 158 -1.87 -14.96 -19.07
C ARG A 158 -0.45 -15.52 -19.03
N ARG A 159 0.44 -14.92 -18.24
CA ARG A 159 1.84 -15.38 -18.11
C ARG A 159 2.07 -16.49 -17.09
N ARG A 160 1.12 -16.76 -16.18
CA ARG A 160 1.21 -17.89 -15.24
C ARG A 160 0.71 -19.22 -15.84
N ALA A 161 -0.03 -19.15 -16.95
CA ALA A 161 -0.57 -20.30 -17.65
C ALA A 161 0.29 -20.74 -18.85
N ALA A 162 1.42 -20.07 -19.08
CA ALA A 162 2.43 -20.38 -20.10
C ALA A 162 3.70 -20.86 -19.40
#